data_AF-A0A8T5JPE1-F1
#
_entry.id   AF-A0A8T5JPE1-F1
#
_cell.length_a   1.000
_cell.length_b   1.000
_cell.length_c   1.000
_cell.angle_alpha   90.00
_cell.angle_beta   90.00
_cell.angle_gamma   90.00
#
_symmetry.space_group_name_H-M   'P 1'
#
loop_
_entity.id
_entity.type
_entity.pdbx_description
1 polymer ?
#
loop_
_entity_poly.entity_id
_entity_poly.type
_entity_poly.pdbx_seq_one_letter_code
_entity_poly.pdbx_strand_id
1 'polypeptide(L)'
;ILQRRLDIPKYKRKGTYRKLTFDVFDYGEYLQRNKIETCNSMIKKRFNSNVKSHKYKQQKTEIFLRIIAYNIDRLIRLRKTVILIFIRITRISY
;
A
#
# COMPACT_ATOMS: atom_id res chain seq x y z
N ILE A 1 3.80 -13.39 12.57
CA ILE A 1 3.60 -14.81 13.00
C ILE A 1 4.50 -15.65 12.11
N LEU A 2 5.73 -15.94 12.53
CA LEU A 2 6.60 -16.84 11.80
C LEU A 2 6.33 -18.25 12.30
N GLN A 3 5.85 -19.14 11.43
CA GLN A 3 5.66 -20.54 11.77
C GLN A 3 7.05 -21.15 12.03
N ARG A 4 7.38 -21.42 13.30
CA ARG A 4 8.65 -22.04 13.67
C ARG A 4 8.67 -23.49 13.17
N ARG A 5 9.83 -23.95 12.70
CA ARG A 5 10.09 -25.34 12.28
C ARG A 5 9.35 -25.79 11.00
N LEU A 6 9.45 -24.98 9.93
CA LEU A 6 8.89 -25.31 8.61
C LEU A 6 9.55 -26.53 7.96
N ASP A 7 10.82 -26.77 8.30
CA ASP A 7 11.66 -27.92 7.92
C ASP A 7 11.10 -29.27 8.41
N ILE A 8 10.30 -29.27 9.47
CA ILE A 8 9.76 -30.50 10.04
C ILE A 8 8.52 -30.94 9.27
N PRO A 9 8.47 -32.19 8.76
CA PRO A 9 7.30 -32.68 8.04
C PRO A 9 6.08 -32.86 8.96
N LYS A 10 4.87 -32.75 8.40
CA LYS A 10 3.57 -32.75 9.11
C LYS A 10 3.43 -33.86 10.15
N TYR A 11 3.86 -35.08 9.84
CA TYR A 11 3.69 -36.25 10.71
C TYR A 11 4.49 -36.16 12.02
N LYS A 12 5.62 -35.44 12.03
CA LYS A 12 6.45 -35.20 13.24
C LYS A 12 5.93 -34.04 14.10
N ARG A 13 4.93 -33.28 13.63
CA ARG A 13 4.38 -32.13 14.37
C ARG A 13 3.30 -32.58 15.35
N LYS A 14 3.33 -32.04 16.57
CA LYS A 14 2.32 -32.29 17.61
C LYS A 14 1.24 -31.21 17.60
N GLY A 15 -0.01 -31.62 17.86
CA GLY A 15 -1.18 -30.75 17.97
C GLY A 15 -1.99 -30.60 16.68
N THR A 16 -3.32 -30.73 16.81
CA THR A 16 -4.29 -30.74 15.69
C THR A 16 -4.22 -29.45 14.87
N TYR A 17 -4.28 -28.29 15.53
CA TYR A 17 -4.23 -26.99 14.85
C TYR A 17 -2.93 -26.76 14.08
N ARG A 18 -1.78 -27.21 14.60
CA ARG A 18 -0.49 -27.06 13.90
C ARG A 18 -0.41 -27.87 12.61
N LYS A 19 -1.09 -29.03 12.57
CA LYS A 19 -1.20 -29.84 11.37
C LYS A 19 -2.14 -29.17 10.35
N LEU A 20 -3.27 -28.64 10.80
CA LEU A 20 -4.20 -27.88 9.96
C LEU A 20 -3.54 -26.63 9.36
N THR A 21 -2.78 -25.87 10.14
CA THR A 21 -2.04 -24.71 9.61
C THR A 21 -1.05 -25.12 8.54
N PHE A 22 -0.40 -26.27 8.62
CA PHE A 22 0.52 -26.72 7.56
C PHE A 22 -0.19 -26.98 6.23
N ASP A 23 -1.45 -27.46 6.28
CA ASP A 23 -2.22 -27.77 5.07
C ASP A 23 -2.84 -26.52 4.43
N VAL A 24 -3.25 -25.55 5.25
CA VAL A 24 -4.07 -24.40 4.81
C VAL A 24 -3.24 -23.13 4.62
N PHE A 25 -2.08 -23.01 5.28
CA PHE A 25 -1.32 -21.76 5.30
C PHE A 25 -0.26 -21.71 4.21
N ASP A 26 -0.49 -20.87 3.20
CA ASP A 26 0.54 -20.52 2.23
C ASP A 26 1.53 -19.51 2.83
N TYR A 27 2.72 -20.00 3.14
CA TYR A 27 3.79 -19.17 3.68
C TYR A 27 4.36 -18.19 2.65
N GLY A 28 4.35 -18.56 1.36
CA GLY A 28 4.79 -17.70 0.27
C GLY A 28 3.89 -16.48 0.12
N GLU A 29 2.57 -16.68 0.16
CA GLU A 29 1.59 -15.60 0.16
C GLU A 29 1.71 -14.73 1.43
N TYR A 30 1.87 -15.36 2.61
CA TYR A 30 2.02 -14.62 3.87
C TYR A 30 3.25 -13.69 3.88
N LEU A 31 4.37 -14.10 3.27
CA LEU A 31 5.57 -13.27 3.17
C LEU A 31 5.33 -11.95 2.43
N GLN A 32 4.35 -11.93 1.51
CA GLN A 32 4.00 -10.73 0.76
C GLN A 32 3.14 -9.74 1.55
N ARG A 33 2.63 -10.11 2.73
CA ARG A 33 1.82 -9.24 3.59
C ARG A 33 2.50 -7.91 3.92
N ASN A 34 3.82 -7.93 4.10
CA ASN A 34 4.61 -6.73 4.37
C ASN A 34 4.42 -5.66 3.29
N LYS A 35 4.20 -6.06 2.02
CA LYS A 35 3.95 -5.14 0.90
C LYS A 35 2.62 -4.39 1.09
N ILE A 36 1.57 -5.13 1.45
CA ILE A 36 0.23 -4.58 1.70
C ILE A 36 0.24 -3.67 2.94
N GLU A 37 0.90 -4.08 4.01
CA GLU A 37 1.03 -3.27 5.23
C GLU A 37 1.80 -1.97 4.97
N THR A 38 2.87 -2.05 4.17
CA THR A 38 3.64 -0.88 3.74
C THR A 38 2.77 0.05 2.89
N CYS A 39 2.05 -0.47 1.90
CA CYS A 39 1.14 0.32 1.07
C CYS A 39 0.07 1.02 1.91
N ASN A 40 -0.56 0.30 2.84
CA ASN A 40 -1.53 0.85 3.77
C ASN A 40 -0.93 1.94 4.67
N SER A 41 0.30 1.75 5.17
CA SER A 41 1.01 2.74 5.97
C SER A 41 1.30 4.01 5.17
N MET A 42 1.77 3.87 3.92
CA MET A 42 2.02 4.99 3.02
C MET A 42 0.75 5.80 2.73
N ILE A 43 -0.37 5.12 2.44
CA ILE A 43 -1.67 5.78 2.19
C ILE A 43 -2.12 6.54 3.44
N LYS A 44 -2.08 5.92 4.63
CA LYS A 44 -2.50 6.57 5.88
C LYS A 44 -1.61 7.76 6.25
N LYS A 45 -0.29 7.67 6.05
CA LYS A 45 0.63 8.80 6.27
C LYS A 45 0.33 9.97 5.32
N ARG A 46 -0.07 9.68 4.08
CA ARG A 46 -0.34 10.69 3.05
C ARG A 46 -1.70 11.37 3.21
N PHE A 47 -2.75 10.58 3.40
CA PHE A 47 -4.15 11.03 3.36
C PHE A 47 -4.81 11.10 4.73
N ASN A 48 -4.01 10.95 5.78
CA ASN A 48 -4.41 10.77 7.17
C ASN A 48 -5.18 9.45 7.40
N SER A 49 -5.37 9.08 8.67
CA SER A 49 -6.06 7.83 9.05
C SER A 49 -7.59 7.92 9.04
N ASN A 50 -8.16 9.09 8.71
CA ASN A 50 -9.59 9.35 8.84
C ASN A 50 -10.35 9.17 7.51
N VAL A 51 -11.35 8.28 7.54
CA VAL A 51 -12.34 8.06 6.48
C VAL A 51 -13.70 8.37 7.07
N LYS A 52 -14.43 9.31 6.48
CA LYS A 52 -15.71 9.79 7.03
C LYS A 52 -16.87 8.84 6.71
N SER A 53 -16.71 8.03 5.66
CA SER A 53 -17.74 7.10 5.21
C SER A 53 -17.97 5.94 6.18
N HIS A 54 -19.22 5.60 6.44
CA HIS A 54 -19.59 4.46 7.31
C HIS A 54 -19.63 3.11 6.57
N LYS A 55 -20.08 3.09 5.31
CA LYS A 55 -20.21 1.84 4.54
C LYS A 55 -18.88 1.48 3.87
N TYR A 56 -18.48 0.22 3.92
CA TYR A 56 -17.24 -0.27 3.29
C TYR A 56 -17.09 0.13 1.82
N LYS A 57 -18.15 0.00 1.02
CA LYS A 57 -18.16 0.41 -0.41
C LYS A 57 -17.84 1.89 -0.59
N GLN A 58 -18.38 2.73 0.29
CA GLN A 58 -18.13 4.18 0.29
C GLN A 58 -16.71 4.49 0.75
N GLN A 59 -16.21 3.84 1.80
CA GLN A 59 -14.83 3.99 2.27
C GLN A 59 -13.81 3.66 1.17
N LYS A 60 -14.03 2.55 0.44
CA LYS A 60 -13.21 2.17 -0.72
C LYS A 60 -13.22 3.29 -1.77
N THR A 61 -14.41 3.76 -2.15
CA THR A 61 -14.55 4.81 -3.17
C THR A 61 -13.91 6.13 -2.73
N GLU A 62 -14.06 6.51 -1.46
CA GLU A 62 -13.47 7.71 -0.86
C GLU A 62 -11.93 7.67 -0.94
N ILE A 63 -11.31 6.55 -0.56
CA ILE A 63 -9.86 6.39 -0.62
C ILE A 63 -9.36 6.47 -2.08
N PHE A 64 -10.04 5.80 -3.02
CA PHE A 64 -9.68 5.85 -4.43
C PHE A 64 -9.76 7.27 -5.00
N LEU A 65 -10.83 8.01 -4.70
CA LEU A 65 -11.00 9.39 -5.16
C LEU A 65 -9.93 10.32 -4.58
N ARG A 66 -9.55 10.16 -3.30
CA ARG A 66 -8.45 10.93 -2.70
C ARG A 66 -7.12 10.71 -3.43
N ILE A 67 -6.81 9.47 -3.79
CA ILE A 67 -5.59 9.12 -4.54
C ILE A 67 -5.62 9.75 -5.94
N ILE A 68 -6.74 9.63 -6.66
CA ILE A 68 -6.89 10.20 -8.00
C ILE A 68 -6.77 11.73 -7.96
N ALA A 69 -7.49 12.39 -7.04
CA ALA A 69 -7.45 13.83 -6.88
C ALA A 69 -6.03 14.33 -6.59
N TYR A 70 -5.29 13.64 -5.71
CA TYR A 70 -3.90 13.96 -5.40
C TYR A 70 -2.98 13.80 -6.61
N ASN A 71 -3.15 12.75 -7.41
CA ASN A 71 -2.35 12.53 -8.61
C ASN A 71 -2.61 13.61 -9.66
N ILE A 72 -3.88 13.98 -9.89
CA ILE A 72 -4.26 15.07 -10.81
C ILE A 72 -3.63 16.39 -10.37
N ASP A 73 -3.79 16.74 -9.11
CA ASP A 73 -3.24 17.95 -8.54
C ASP A 73 -1.71 18.00 -8.64
N ARG A 74 -1.02 16.88 -8.34
CA ARG A 74 0.44 16.78 -8.50
C ARG A 74 0.87 16.98 -9.96
N LEU A 75 0.15 16.41 -10.93
CA LEU A 75 0.45 16.59 -12.36
C LEU A 75 0.31 18.07 -12.78
N ILE A 76 -0.73 18.75 -12.31
CA ILE A 76 -0.95 20.18 -12.60
C ILE A 76 0.19 21.02 -12.01
N ARG A 77 0.57 20.79 -10.75
CA ARG A 77 1.67 21.52 -10.11
C ARG A 77 3.00 21.32 -10.84
N LEU A 78 3.31 20.07 -11.22
CA LEU A 78 4.53 19.75 -11.97
C LEU A 78 4.58 20.49 -13.31
N ARG A 79 3.47 20.51 -14.06
CA ARG A 79 3.38 21.26 -15.31
C ARG A 79 3.62 22.75 -15.11
N LYS A 80 2.99 23.36 -14.08
CA LYS A 80 3.22 24.77 -13.74
C LYS A 80 4.69 25.04 -13.42
N THR A 81 5.34 24.20 -12.61
CA THR A 81 6.75 24.37 -12.28
C THR A 81 7.66 24.27 -13.50
N VAL A 82 7.39 23.33 -14.42
CA VAL A 82 8.17 23.19 -15.65
C VAL A 82 8.03 24.44 -16.52
N ILE A 83 6.81 24.95 -16.72
CA ILE A 83 6.57 26.19 -17.48
C ILE A 83 7.32 27.38 -16.84
N LEU A 84 7.27 27.52 -15.52
CA LEU A 84 7.99 28.58 -14.81
C LEU A 84 9.52 28.49 -14.97
N ILE A 85 10.07 27.27 -14.98
CA ILE A 85 11.50 27.05 -15.23
C ILE A 85 11.86 27.47 -16.65
N PHE A 86 11.05 27.09 -17.65
CA PHE A 86 11.26 27.52 -19.04
C PHE A 86 11.23 29.03 -19.18
N ILE A 87 10.22 29.72 -18.62
CA ILE A 87 10.13 31.18 -18.63
C ILE A 87 11.36 31.82 -17.98
N ARG A 88 11.87 31.23 -16.89
CA ARG A 88 13.06 31.74 -16.19
C ARG A 88 14.34 31.56 -17.02
N ILE A 89 14.50 30.43 -17.71
CA ILE A 89 15.64 30.17 -18.61
C ILE A 89 15.59 31.14 -19.80
N THR A 90 14.41 31.32 -20.41
CA THR A 90 14.25 32.23 -21.56
C THR A 90 14.51 33.69 -21.16
N ARG A 91 14.11 34.11 -19.95
CA ARG A 91 14.36 35.46 -19.45
C ARG A 91 15.84 35.75 -19.15
N ILE A 92 16.61 34.74 -18.75
CA ILE A 92 18.05 34.86 -18.45
C ILE A 92 18.90 34.87 -19.73
N SER A 93 18.39 34.31 -20.82
CA SER A 93 19.12 34.21 -22.10
C SER A 93 19.03 35.49 -22.97
N TYR A 94 18.26 36.50 -22.54
CA TYR A 94 18.22 37.85 -23.10
C TYR A 94 18.96 38.81 -22.17
#